data_AF-A0A3B9S158-F1
#
_entry.id   AF-A0A3B9S158-F1
#
_cell.length_a   1.000
_cell.length_b   1.000
_cell.length_c   1.000
_cell.angle_alpha   90.00
_cell.angle_beta   90.00
_cell.angle_gamma   90.00
#
_symmetry.space_group_name_H-M   'P 1'
#
loop_
_entity.id
_entity.type
_entity.pdbx_description
1 polymer ?
#
loop_
_entity_poly.entity_id
_entity_poly.type
_entity_poly.pdbx_seq_one_letter_code
_entity_poly.pdbx_strand_id
1 'polypeptide(L)'
;MLAFDPDGYSLQWYNDFFTSLNWQGAVRNSVFIAFFATIISTFLGTLASLGLSRPHMPYRTLIMSLLISPMIVPLIISAAGMFFFYSRIGLQGTHLGVILAHAALGTPFVVITVTATLTGFEHNLIRASQSLGAPPTTTFFKVIVPLITPGVISGALFAFVTSFDEVVVVLFVGSYKQRTIPWQMFSGI
;
A
#
# COMPACT_ATOMS: atom_id res chain seq x y z
N MET A 1 -6.43 29.18 32.83
CA MET A 1 -5.13 29.18 32.11
C MET A 1 -4.60 27.76 32.18
N LEU A 2 -4.28 27.13 31.04
CA LEU A 2 -3.51 25.89 31.03
C LEU A 2 -2.14 26.22 31.63
N ALA A 3 -1.93 25.90 32.90
CA ALA A 3 -0.61 25.99 33.51
C ALA A 3 0.20 24.79 33.04
N PHE A 4 1.38 25.03 32.48
CA PHE A 4 2.32 23.95 32.21
C PHE A 4 2.80 23.39 33.54
N ASP A 5 2.45 22.14 33.81
CA ASP A 5 2.93 21.39 34.95
C ASP A 5 4.37 20.90 34.65
N PRO A 6 5.41 21.40 35.34
CA PRO A 6 6.79 20.97 35.13
C PRO A 6 6.99 19.47 35.39
N ASP A 7 6.15 18.86 36.24
CA ASP A 7 6.18 17.42 36.52
C ASP A 7 5.56 16.60 35.38
N GLY A 8 4.86 17.25 34.44
CA GLY A 8 4.35 16.64 33.21
C GLY A 8 5.44 16.31 32.18
N TYR A 9 6.65 16.88 32.32
CA TYR A 9 7.78 16.55 31.47
C TYR A 9 8.47 15.28 31.96
N SER A 10 8.07 14.14 31.40
CA SER A 10 8.60 12.83 31.77
C SER A 10 8.97 12.00 30.55
N LEU A 11 10.07 11.23 30.65
CA LEU A 11 10.45 10.22 29.66
C LEU A 11 9.72 8.89 29.86
N GLN A 12 8.77 8.81 30.80
CA GLN A 12 8.06 7.58 31.15
C GLN A 12 7.38 6.91 29.96
N TRP A 13 6.78 7.68 29.05
CA TRP A 13 6.07 7.13 27.89
C TRP A 13 7.01 6.63 26.80
N TYR A 14 8.18 7.26 26.65
CA TYR A 14 9.23 6.73 25.78
C TYR A 14 9.77 5.42 26.34
N ASN A 15 9.99 5.33 27.65
CA ASN A 15 10.40 4.09 28.30
C ASN A 15 9.32 3.00 28.16
N ASP A 16 8.05 3.33 28.40
CA ASP A 16 6.92 2.40 28.23
C ASP A 16 6.82 1.88 26.78
N PHE A 17 7.01 2.75 25.79
CA PHE A 17 7.01 2.35 24.38
C PHE A 17 8.05 1.25 24.08
N PHE A 18 9.26 1.37 24.64
CA PHE A 18 10.33 0.39 24.42
C PHE A 18 10.27 -0.81 25.35
N THR A 19 9.55 -0.76 26.48
CA THR A 19 9.51 -1.85 27.47
C THR A 19 8.21 -2.66 27.41
N SER A 20 7.12 -2.08 26.91
CA SER A 20 5.82 -2.72 26.81
C SER A 20 5.77 -3.74 25.66
N LEU A 21 5.41 -4.97 25.99
CA LEU A 21 5.20 -6.05 25.02
C LEU A 21 4.10 -5.71 24.00
N ASN A 22 3.11 -4.90 24.40
CA ASN A 22 2.03 -4.46 23.51
C ASN A 22 2.55 -3.50 22.44
N TRP A 23 3.38 -2.52 22.82
CA TRP A 23 3.99 -1.57 21.89
C TRP A 23 4.97 -2.26 20.94
N GLN A 24 5.85 -3.12 21.47
CA GLN A 24 6.79 -3.88 20.63
C GLN A 24 6.05 -4.79 19.63
N GLY A 25 4.99 -5.48 20.08
CA GLY A 25 4.13 -6.29 19.21
C GLY A 25 3.46 -5.46 18.12
N ALA A 26 2.92 -4.29 18.48
CA ALA A 26 2.29 -3.37 17.54
C ALA A 26 3.27 -2.86 16.47
N VAL A 27 4.49 -2.49 16.86
CA VAL A 27 5.55 -2.07 15.92
C VAL A 27 5.90 -3.19 14.96
N ARG A 28 6.14 -4.40 15.47
CA ARG A 28 6.46 -5.56 14.63
C ARG A 28 5.35 -5.86 13.64
N ASN A 29 4.09 -5.85 14.08
CA ASN A 29 2.94 -6.08 13.24
C ASN A 29 2.78 -5.02 12.16
N SER A 30 2.87 -3.73 12.52
CA SER A 30 2.79 -2.62 11.56
C SER A 30 3.84 -2.73 10.46
N VAL A 31 5.11 -2.93 10.82
CA VAL A 31 6.19 -3.05 9.84
C VAL A 31 6.00 -4.30 8.97
N PHE A 32 5.66 -5.44 9.58
CA PHE A 32 5.44 -6.69 8.86
C PHE A 32 4.29 -6.56 7.86
N ILE A 33 3.12 -6.09 8.31
CA ILE A 33 1.94 -5.92 7.47
C ILE A 33 2.23 -4.92 6.34
N ALA A 34 2.78 -3.75 6.67
CA ALA A 34 3.08 -2.71 5.67
C ALA A 34 4.10 -3.17 4.64
N PHE A 35 5.13 -3.91 5.04
CA PHE A 35 6.12 -4.45 4.11
C PHE A 35 5.49 -5.40 3.08
N PHE A 36 4.74 -6.40 3.53
CA PHE A 36 4.11 -7.37 2.61
C PHE A 36 2.97 -6.75 1.79
N ALA A 37 2.17 -5.87 2.38
CA ALA A 37 1.14 -5.14 1.65
C ALA A 37 1.75 -4.25 0.54
N THR A 38 2.90 -3.62 0.81
CA THR A 38 3.63 -2.82 -0.17
C THR A 38 4.15 -3.67 -1.32
N ILE A 39 4.73 -4.84 -1.04
CA ILE A 39 5.21 -5.75 -2.08
C ILE A 39 4.06 -6.16 -3.01
N ILE A 40 2.93 -6.57 -2.45
CA ILE A 40 1.76 -7.00 -3.23
C ILE A 40 1.20 -5.83 -4.03
N SER A 41 1.01 -4.68 -3.39
CA SER A 41 0.51 -3.46 -4.06
C SER A 41 1.42 -3.03 -5.21
N THR A 42 2.73 -3.06 -4.97
CA THR A 42 3.75 -2.64 -5.95
C THR A 42 3.74 -3.57 -7.15
N PHE A 43 3.70 -4.88 -6.89
CA PHE A 43 3.64 -5.89 -7.94
C PHE A 43 2.35 -5.78 -8.77
N LEU A 44 1.18 -5.77 -8.12
CA LEU A 44 -0.11 -5.70 -8.81
C LEU A 44 -0.32 -4.36 -9.52
N GLY A 45 0.04 -3.26 -8.87
CA GLY A 45 -0.10 -1.92 -9.43
C GLY A 45 0.83 -1.70 -10.62
N THR A 46 2.09 -2.13 -10.53
CA THR A 46 3.03 -2.06 -11.67
C THR A 46 2.54 -2.91 -12.84
N LEU A 47 2.06 -4.12 -12.57
CA LEU A 47 1.51 -5.00 -13.62
C LEU A 47 0.29 -4.37 -14.29
N ALA A 48 -0.63 -3.80 -13.51
CA ALA A 48 -1.79 -3.09 -14.04
C ALA A 48 -1.38 -1.87 -14.87
N SER A 49 -0.43 -1.07 -14.39
CA SER A 49 0.08 0.12 -15.10
C SER A 49 0.73 -0.22 -16.45
N LEU A 50 1.49 -1.32 -16.53
CA LEU A 50 2.08 -1.81 -17.78
C LEU A 50 1.02 -2.22 -18.81
N GLY A 51 -0.13 -2.72 -18.36
CA GLY A 51 -1.28 -2.99 -19.24
C GLY A 51 -2.00 -1.70 -19.66
N LEU A 52 -2.26 -0.81 -18.70
CA LEU A 52 -3.02 0.43 -18.86
C LEU A 52 -2.28 1.51 -19.65
N SER A 53 -0.96 1.46 -19.72
CA SER A 53 -0.14 2.40 -20.50
C SER A 53 -0.14 2.08 -22.01
N ARG A 54 -0.70 0.94 -22.43
CA ARG A 54 -0.72 0.55 -23.85
C ARG A 54 -1.68 1.45 -24.64
N PRO A 55 -1.29 1.91 -25.84
CA PRO A 55 -2.13 2.80 -26.65
C PRO A 55 -3.52 2.25 -27.02
N HIS A 56 -3.64 0.93 -27.20
CA HIS A 56 -4.86 0.26 -27.66
C HIS A 56 -5.54 -0.56 -26.56
N MET A 57 -5.45 -0.14 -25.29
CA MET A 57 -6.07 -0.87 -24.18
C MET A 57 -7.61 -0.77 -24.23
N PRO A 58 -8.35 -1.89 -24.44
CA PRO A 58 -9.81 -1.85 -24.41
C PRO A 58 -10.32 -1.54 -23.01
N TYR A 59 -11.44 -0.80 -22.92
CA TYR A 59 -12.11 -0.44 -21.66
C TYR A 59 -11.22 0.26 -20.63
N ARG A 60 -10.16 0.96 -21.07
CA ARG A 60 -9.18 1.64 -20.20
C ARG A 60 -9.82 2.46 -19.09
N THR A 61 -10.83 3.28 -19.41
CA THR A 61 -11.53 4.12 -18.43
C THR A 61 -12.22 3.29 -17.36
N LEU A 62 -12.93 2.23 -17.73
CA LEU A 62 -13.64 1.37 -16.79
C LEU A 62 -12.67 0.66 -15.83
N ILE A 63 -11.57 0.11 -16.36
CA ILE A 63 -10.56 -0.59 -15.56
C ILE A 63 -9.86 0.40 -14.61
N MET A 64 -9.51 1.60 -15.09
CA MET A 64 -8.96 2.66 -14.24
C MET A 64 -9.93 3.05 -13.12
N SER A 65 -11.21 3.28 -13.44
CA SER A 65 -12.23 3.61 -12.44
C SER A 65 -12.37 2.52 -11.39
N LEU A 66 -12.34 1.24 -11.79
CA LEU A 66 -12.40 0.12 -10.86
C LEU A 66 -11.16 0.04 -9.96
N LEU A 67 -9.96 0.21 -10.54
CA LEU A 67 -8.70 0.17 -9.78
C LEU A 67 -8.57 1.34 -8.81
N ILE A 68 -9.09 2.52 -9.13
CA ILE A 68 -9.01 3.72 -8.27
C ILE A 68 -10.19 3.77 -7.29
N SER A 69 -11.27 3.01 -7.53
CA SER A 69 -12.46 3.01 -6.68
C SER A 69 -12.19 2.87 -5.17
N PRO A 70 -11.21 2.09 -4.67
CA PRO A 70 -10.95 1.99 -3.23
C PRO A 70 -10.53 3.32 -2.59
N MET A 71 -9.99 4.27 -3.36
CA MET A 71 -9.64 5.62 -2.88
C MET A 71 -10.84 6.56 -2.81
N ILE A 72 -11.89 6.29 -3.58
CA ILE A 72 -13.09 7.12 -3.68
C ILE A 72 -14.13 6.68 -2.65
N VAL A 73 -14.26 5.37 -2.47
CA VAL A 73 -15.20 4.77 -1.52
C VAL A 73 -14.75 5.11 -0.09
N PRO A 74 -15.66 5.59 0.78
CA PRO A 74 -15.35 5.83 2.18
C PRO A 74 -14.74 4.59 2.83
N LEU A 75 -13.58 4.77 3.48
CA LEU A 75 -12.75 3.69 4.01
C LEU A 75 -13.52 2.74 4.95
N ILE A 76 -14.43 3.27 5.77
CA ILE A 76 -15.25 2.47 6.68
C ILE A 76 -16.21 1.53 5.95
N ILE A 77 -16.73 1.94 4.79
CA ILE A 77 -17.60 1.10 3.95
C ILE A 77 -16.78 -0.03 3.34
N SER A 78 -15.58 0.28 2.82
CA SER A 78 -14.65 -0.71 2.30
C SER A 78 -14.24 -1.72 3.37
N ALA A 79 -13.91 -1.25 4.58
CA ALA A 79 -13.53 -2.09 5.71
C ALA A 79 -14.67 -3.02 6.16
N ALA A 80 -15.91 -2.51 6.26
CA ALA A 80 -17.09 -3.31 6.57
C ALA A 80 -17.37 -4.36 5.48
N GLY A 81 -17.25 -3.98 4.20
CA GLY A 81 -17.38 -4.91 3.09
C GLY A 81 -16.34 -6.04 3.13
N MET A 82 -15.07 -5.68 3.36
CA MET A 82 -13.98 -6.64 3.54
C MET A 82 -14.23 -7.57 4.73
N PHE A 83 -14.72 -7.05 5.86
CA PHE A 83 -15.09 -7.86 7.02
C PHE A 83 -16.11 -8.94 6.68
N PHE A 84 -17.25 -8.57 6.08
CA PHE A 84 -18.29 -9.55 5.73
C PHE A 84 -17.80 -10.59 4.73
N PHE A 85 -16.97 -10.17 3.77
CA PHE A 85 -16.38 -11.08 2.80
C PHE A 85 -15.35 -12.02 3.45
N TYR A 86 -14.38 -11.48 4.19
CA TYR A 86 -13.31 -12.23 4.83
C TYR A 86 -13.78 -13.16 5.93
N SER A 87 -14.86 -12.81 6.64
CA SER A 87 -15.48 -13.69 7.63
C SER A 87 -15.99 -14.99 6.99
N ARG A 88 -16.55 -14.91 5.77
CA ARG A 88 -17.05 -16.10 5.03
C ARG A 88 -15.93 -17.03 4.54
N ILE A 89 -14.78 -16.47 4.19
CA ILE A 89 -13.64 -17.23 3.63
C ILE A 89 -12.54 -17.51 4.67
N GLY A 90 -12.76 -17.18 5.94
CA GLY A 90 -11.82 -17.46 7.03
C GLY A 90 -10.54 -16.60 7.04
N LEU A 91 -10.55 -15.43 6.41
CA LEU A 91 -9.42 -14.50 6.40
C LEU A 91 -9.48 -13.46 7.53
N GLN A 92 -10.63 -13.29 8.16
CA GLN A 92 -10.80 -12.38 9.29
C GLN A 92 -9.91 -12.79 10.47
N GLY A 93 -9.22 -11.82 11.09
CA GLY A 93 -8.34 -12.05 12.22
C GLY A 93 -7.02 -12.74 11.87
N THR A 94 -6.65 -12.80 10.58
CA THR A 94 -5.39 -13.38 10.11
C THR A 94 -4.46 -12.28 9.59
N HIS A 95 -3.14 -12.48 9.71
CA HIS A 95 -2.16 -11.56 9.09
C HIS A 95 -2.37 -11.46 7.58
N LEU A 96 -2.70 -12.57 6.93
CA LEU A 96 -2.91 -12.60 5.48
C LEU A 96 -4.12 -11.76 5.07
N GLY A 97 -5.24 -11.85 5.80
CA GLY A 97 -6.41 -11.00 5.56
C GLY A 97 -6.06 -9.51 5.67
N VAL A 98 -5.37 -9.12 6.74
CA VAL A 98 -4.96 -7.71 6.92
C VAL A 98 -3.99 -7.26 5.81
N ILE A 99 -2.99 -8.07 5.47
CA ILE A 99 -2.04 -7.77 4.39
C ILE A 99 -2.77 -7.57 3.05
N LEU A 100 -3.72 -8.45 2.71
CA LEU A 100 -4.48 -8.34 1.46
C LEU A 100 -5.41 -7.12 1.44
N ALA A 101 -6.04 -6.79 2.57
CA ALA A 101 -6.87 -5.60 2.68
C ALA A 101 -6.04 -4.32 2.49
N HIS A 102 -4.88 -4.25 3.16
CA HIS A 102 -3.95 -3.12 3.02
C HIS A 102 -3.38 -3.05 1.59
N ALA A 103 -3.10 -4.19 0.96
CA ALA A 103 -2.63 -4.23 -0.42
C ALA A 103 -3.70 -3.71 -1.41
N ALA A 104 -4.96 -4.04 -1.19
CA ALA A 104 -6.06 -3.54 -2.02
C ALA A 104 -6.18 -2.00 -1.95
N LEU A 105 -5.91 -1.41 -0.79
CA LEU A 105 -5.91 0.04 -0.58
C LEU A 105 -4.63 0.74 -1.06
N GLY A 106 -3.48 0.05 -1.03
CA GLY A 106 -2.19 0.57 -1.50
C GLY A 106 -2.00 0.50 -3.02
N THR A 107 -2.60 -0.50 -3.67
CA THR A 107 -2.49 -0.72 -5.13
C THR A 107 -2.82 0.51 -5.99
N PRO A 108 -3.90 1.28 -5.73
CA PRO A 108 -4.25 2.46 -6.52
C PRO A 108 -3.13 3.52 -6.58
N PHE A 109 -2.40 3.73 -5.49
CA PHE A 109 -1.27 4.67 -5.44
C PHE A 109 -0.14 4.24 -6.36
N VAL A 110 0.17 2.94 -6.38
CA VAL A 110 1.16 2.36 -7.30
C VAL A 110 0.69 2.51 -8.74
N VAL A 111 -0.59 2.23 -9.02
CA VAL A 111 -1.14 2.36 -10.39
C VAL A 111 -0.97 3.79 -10.88
N ILE A 112 -1.33 4.79 -10.07
CA ILE A 112 -1.25 6.21 -10.45
C ILE A 112 0.20 6.61 -10.71
N THR A 113 1.11 6.32 -9.79
CA THR A 113 2.53 6.72 -9.88
C THR A 113 3.26 6.05 -11.04
N VAL A 114 3.09 4.74 -11.22
CA VAL A 114 3.74 3.99 -12.30
C VAL A 114 3.11 4.31 -13.66
N THR A 115 1.80 4.50 -13.75
CA THR A 115 1.18 4.93 -15.00
C THR A 115 1.62 6.34 -15.38
N ALA A 116 1.71 7.26 -14.42
CA ALA A 116 2.19 8.63 -14.68
C ALA A 116 3.62 8.63 -15.25
N THR A 117 4.53 7.83 -14.69
CA THR A 117 5.90 7.72 -15.24
C THR A 117 5.89 7.07 -16.62
N LEU A 118 5.12 6.02 -16.84
CA LEU A 118 4.98 5.38 -18.15
C LEU A 118 4.43 6.33 -19.22
N THR A 119 3.48 7.20 -18.87
CA THR A 119 2.92 8.18 -19.82
C THR A 119 3.83 9.37 -20.07
N GLY A 120 4.75 9.68 -19.14
CA GLY A 120 5.68 10.79 -19.26
C GLY A 120 6.87 10.52 -20.18
N PHE A 121 7.19 9.25 -20.46
CA PHE A 121 8.29 8.87 -21.35
C PHE A 121 7.82 8.59 -22.78
N GLU A 122 8.59 9.10 -23.76
CA GLU A 122 8.31 8.80 -25.15
C GLU A 122 8.62 7.33 -25.48
N HIS A 123 7.70 6.69 -26.20
CA HIS A 123 7.84 5.31 -26.67
C HIS A 123 8.99 5.11 -27.68
N ASN A 124 9.70 6.19 -28.03
CA ASN A 124 10.85 6.19 -28.93
C ASN A 124 12.02 5.35 -28.39
N LEU A 125 12.25 5.31 -27.08
CA LEU A 125 13.30 4.46 -26.49
C LEU A 125 13.02 2.95 -26.69
N ILE A 126 11.74 2.56 -26.62
CA ILE A 126 11.31 1.18 -26.86
C ILE A 126 11.53 0.83 -28.33
N ARG A 127 11.12 1.70 -29.26
CA ARG A 127 11.33 1.51 -30.70
C ARG A 127 12.82 1.46 -31.06
N ALA A 128 13.64 2.34 -30.48
CA ALA A 128 15.09 2.36 -30.70
C ALA A 128 15.75 1.06 -30.24
N SER A 129 15.37 0.54 -29.06
CA SER A 129 15.85 -0.76 -28.58
C SER A 129 15.49 -1.91 -29.52
N GLN A 130 14.27 -1.91 -30.06
CA GLN A 130 13.81 -2.93 -31.02
C GLN A 130 14.53 -2.81 -32.38
N SER A 131 14.78 -1.58 -32.87
CA SER A 131 15.55 -1.35 -34.10
C SER A 131 17.00 -1.82 -34.00
N LEU A 132 17.58 -1.86 -32.79
CA LEU A 132 18.90 -2.44 -32.52
C LEU A 132 18.87 -3.98 -32.40
N GLY A 133 17.73 -4.62 -32.66
CA GLY A 133 17.58 -6.08 -32.63
C GLY A 133 17.35 -6.66 -31.23
N ALA A 134 17.11 -5.84 -30.21
CA ALA A 134 16.83 -6.35 -28.87
C ALA A 134 15.45 -7.03 -28.80
N PRO A 135 15.35 -8.26 -28.24
CA PRO A 135 14.07 -8.90 -28.04
C PRO A 135 13.25 -8.17 -26.96
N PRO A 136 11.91 -8.34 -26.93
CA PRO A 136 11.03 -7.64 -25.98
C PRO A 136 11.41 -7.83 -24.50
N THR A 137 11.96 -8.99 -24.14
CA THR A 137 12.46 -9.26 -22.78
C THR A 137 13.64 -8.38 -22.42
N THR A 138 14.61 -8.22 -23.33
CA THR A 138 15.75 -7.33 -23.15
C THR A 138 15.31 -5.88 -23.08
N THR A 139 14.41 -5.44 -23.97
CA THR A 139 13.84 -4.09 -23.93
C THR A 139 13.10 -3.84 -22.61
N PHE A 140 12.35 -4.84 -22.11
CA PHE A 140 11.65 -4.71 -20.84
C PHE A 140 12.62 -4.47 -19.67
N PHE A 141 13.60 -5.36 -19.47
CA PHE A 141 14.49 -5.26 -18.31
C PHE A 141 15.54 -4.14 -18.42
N LYS A 142 16.03 -3.83 -19.63
CA LYS A 142 17.09 -2.82 -19.82
C LYS A 142 16.58 -1.42 -20.10
N VAL A 143 15.35 -1.27 -20.58
CA VAL A 143 14.78 0.03 -20.95
C VAL A 143 13.57 0.35 -20.09
N ILE A 144 12.53 -0.48 -20.13
CA ILE A 144 11.26 -0.18 -19.45
C ILE A 144 11.44 -0.15 -17.94
N VAL A 145 12.05 -1.18 -17.34
CA VAL A 145 12.22 -1.28 -15.88
C VAL A 145 12.97 -0.07 -15.31
N PRO A 146 14.19 0.29 -15.78
CA PRO A 146 14.91 1.46 -15.27
C PRO A 146 14.13 2.77 -15.42
N LEU A 147 13.36 2.93 -16.51
CA LEU A 147 12.53 4.11 -16.73
C LEU A 147 11.38 4.21 -15.74
N ILE A 148 10.73 3.11 -15.39
CA ILE A 148 9.60 3.12 -14.44
C ILE A 148 10.05 3.05 -12.98
N THR A 149 11.29 2.64 -12.69
CA THR A 149 11.82 2.48 -11.32
C THR A 149 11.52 3.67 -10.40
N PRO A 150 11.72 4.95 -10.79
CA PRO A 150 11.38 6.08 -9.93
C PRO A 150 9.88 6.13 -9.55
N GLY A 151 9.00 5.80 -10.51
CA GLY A 151 7.57 5.70 -10.28
C GLY A 151 7.19 4.52 -9.40
N VAL A 152 7.84 3.37 -9.60
CA VAL A 152 7.66 2.16 -8.76
C VAL A 152 8.09 2.43 -7.32
N ILE A 153 9.23 3.09 -7.10
CA ILE A 153 9.70 3.46 -5.75
C ILE A 153 8.73 4.44 -5.09
N SER A 154 8.27 5.45 -5.82
CA SER A 154 7.28 6.41 -5.31
C SER A 154 5.97 5.72 -4.94
N GLY A 155 5.45 4.84 -5.81
CA GLY A 155 4.26 4.05 -5.56
C GLY A 155 4.39 3.12 -4.36
N ALA A 156 5.54 2.46 -4.23
CA ALA A 156 5.84 1.59 -3.09
C ALA A 156 5.87 2.39 -1.77
N LEU A 157 6.46 3.58 -1.77
CA LEU A 157 6.48 4.44 -0.59
C LEU A 157 5.06 4.87 -0.18
N PHE A 158 4.22 5.29 -1.13
CA PHE A 158 2.83 5.63 -0.84
C PHE A 158 2.06 4.42 -0.31
N ALA A 159 2.18 3.25 -0.95
CA ALA A 159 1.53 2.03 -0.48
C ALA A 159 1.98 1.64 0.95
N PHE A 160 3.26 1.82 1.26
CA PHE A 160 3.80 1.58 2.60
C PHE A 160 3.19 2.53 3.63
N VAL A 161 3.23 3.84 3.37
CA VAL A 161 2.72 4.86 4.29
C VAL A 161 1.22 4.67 4.51
N THR A 162 0.45 4.45 3.44
CA THR A 162 -0.98 4.14 3.53
C THR A 162 -1.22 2.93 4.41
N SER A 163 -0.46 1.85 4.23
CA SER A 163 -0.61 0.65 5.07
C SER A 163 -0.15 0.86 6.52
N PHE A 164 0.85 1.71 6.75
CA PHE A 164 1.47 1.90 8.05
C PHE A 164 0.60 2.77 9.00
N ASP A 165 -0.12 3.74 8.43
CA ASP A 165 -1.03 4.65 9.14
C ASP A 165 -2.48 4.14 9.23
N GLU A 166 -2.77 3.01 8.59
CA GLU A 166 -4.13 2.49 8.51
C GLU A 166 -4.63 1.90 9.85
N VAL A 167 -5.70 2.49 10.39
CA VAL A 167 -6.35 2.04 11.64
C VAL A 167 -7.72 1.41 11.42
N VAL A 168 -8.52 1.95 10.49
CA VAL A 168 -9.93 1.55 10.30
C VAL A 168 -10.00 0.13 9.80
N VAL A 169 -9.22 -0.23 8.79
CA VAL A 169 -9.24 -1.57 8.20
C VAL A 169 -8.79 -2.63 9.20
N VAL A 170 -7.77 -2.32 10.02
CA VAL A 170 -7.27 -3.25 11.03
C VAL A 170 -8.29 -3.46 12.15
N LEU A 171 -9.06 -2.44 12.53
CA LEU A 171 -10.13 -2.56 13.52
C LEU A 171 -11.25 -3.50 13.06
N PHE A 172 -11.57 -3.52 11.76
CA PHE A 172 -12.59 -4.42 11.21
C PHE A 172 -12.00 -5.81 10.92
N VAL A 173 -10.91 -5.89 10.18
CA VAL A 173 -10.38 -7.13 9.63
C VAL A 173 -9.43 -7.86 10.58
N GLY A 174 -8.71 -7.13 11.42
CA GLY A 174 -7.71 -7.66 12.33
C GLY A 174 -8.30 -8.30 13.59
N SER A 175 -7.43 -8.91 14.37
CA SER A 175 -7.72 -9.41 15.72
C SER A 175 -6.59 -8.96 16.66
N TYR A 176 -6.67 -9.32 17.94
CA TYR A 176 -5.69 -8.96 18.97
C TYR A 176 -4.24 -9.23 18.55
N LYS A 177 -4.00 -10.33 17.82
CA LYS A 177 -2.66 -10.72 17.35
C LYS A 177 -2.12 -9.84 16.21
N GLN A 178 -2.98 -9.11 15.51
CA GLN A 178 -2.65 -8.25 14.36
C GLN A 178 -2.70 -6.77 14.73
N ARG A 179 -2.75 -6.44 16.02
CA ARG A 179 -2.77 -5.05 16.49
C ARG A 179 -1.58 -4.28 15.93
N THR A 180 -1.85 -3.17 15.26
CA THR A 180 -0.86 -2.25 14.67
C THR A 180 -0.63 -1.05 15.59
N ILE A 181 0.41 -0.26 15.30
CA ILE A 181 0.69 1.00 16.03
C ILE A 181 -0.55 1.92 16.05
N PRO A 182 -1.21 2.24 14.92
CA PRO A 182 -2.36 3.13 14.94
C PRO A 182 -3.51 2.58 15.80
N TRP A 183 -3.75 1.26 15.78
CA TRP A 183 -4.74 0.65 16.67
C TRP A 183 -4.32 0.76 18.14
N GLN A 184 -3.07 0.46 18.48
CA GLN A 184 -2.59 0.58 19.86
C GLN A 184 -2.75 2.02 20.38
N MET A 185 -2.40 3.02 19.58
CA MET A 185 -2.62 4.44 19.88
C MET A 185 -4.10 4.73 20.09
N PHE A 186 -4.97 4.29 19.16
CA PHE A 186 -6.41 4.52 19.24
C PHE A 186 -7.05 3.90 20.48
N SER A 187 -6.54 2.76 20.95
CA SER A 187 -7.06 2.11 22.16
C SER A 187 -6.62 2.74 23.48
N GLY A 188 -5.66 3.66 23.44
CA GLY A 188 -5.22 4.43 24.61
C GLY A 188 -5.94 5.78 24.78
N ILE A 189 -6.81 6.13 23.83
CA ILE A 189 -7.73 7.28 23.88
C ILE A 189 -9.05 6.80 24.51
#